data_AF-A0A7Y6CAC4-F1
#
_entry.id   AF-A0A7Y6CAC4-F1
#
_cell.length_a   1.000
_cell.length_b   1.000
_cell.length_c   1.000
_cell.angle_alpha   90.00
_cell.angle_beta   90.00
_cell.angle_gamma   90.00
#
_symmetry.space_group_name_H-M   'P 1'
#
loop_
_entity.id
_entity.type
_entity.pdbx_description
1 polymer ?
#
loop_
_entity_poly.entity_id
_entity_poly.type
_entity_poly.pdbx_seq_one_letter_code
_entity_poly.pdbx_strand_id
1 'polypeptide(L)'
;MLTRMKRSFLIHAGFGLVPGGALILLAALTWIPGVVPPQWNPGIPLAALLLALPVFVTAMARLLLARVSKATLWDAFRCLPGRAQLGLGGGLVAAVATLASTFAGPYAHFHAPEERGAGRYLAWDGAVRETVGVSREVYLAVVGAELRMALGMGATLFVVAGVAVLLAGEIRRWDQARDRGPDRVPRSG
;
A
#
# COMPACT_ATOMS: atom_id res chain seq x y z
N MET A 1 11.05 -6.69 -21.76
CA MET A 1 11.15 -7.55 -20.55
C MET A 1 9.81 -7.80 -19.87
N LEU A 2 9.03 -6.77 -19.50
CA LEU A 2 7.62 -6.97 -19.08
C LEU A 2 6.77 -7.68 -20.15
N THR A 3 7.05 -7.41 -21.43
CA THR A 3 6.42 -8.06 -22.59
C THR A 3 6.64 -9.58 -22.69
N ARG A 4 7.62 -10.16 -21.98
CA ARG A 4 7.82 -11.62 -21.87
C ARG A 4 7.22 -12.22 -20.59
N MET A 5 6.64 -11.41 -19.70
CA MET A 5 5.87 -11.94 -18.55
C MET A 5 4.60 -12.60 -19.05
N LYS A 6 4.20 -13.70 -18.40
CA LYS A 6 2.84 -14.21 -18.61
C LYS A 6 1.87 -13.09 -18.26
N ARG A 7 0.96 -12.75 -19.19
CA ARG A 7 -0.06 -11.70 -19.03
C ARG A 7 -0.83 -11.81 -17.71
N SER A 8 -1.04 -13.04 -17.23
CA SER A 8 -1.65 -13.31 -15.92
C SER A 8 -0.98 -12.54 -14.77
N PHE A 9 0.36 -12.54 -14.65
CA PHE A 9 1.03 -11.84 -13.55
C PHE A 9 0.90 -10.31 -13.64
N LEU A 10 0.92 -9.76 -14.86
CA LEU A 10 0.72 -8.33 -15.07
C LEU A 10 -0.69 -7.90 -14.66
N ILE A 11 -1.70 -8.70 -15.03
CA ILE A 11 -3.10 -8.44 -14.65
C ILE A 11 -3.27 -8.53 -13.13
N HIS A 12 -2.73 -9.59 -12.51
CA HIS A 12 -2.80 -9.75 -11.05
C HIS A 12 -2.05 -8.67 -10.29
N ALA A 13 -0.91 -8.20 -10.82
CA ALA A 13 -0.19 -7.06 -10.26
C ALA A 13 -0.98 -5.75 -10.39
N GLY A 14 -1.72 -5.58 -11.49
CA GLY A 14 -2.62 -4.44 -11.71
C GLY A 14 -3.67 -4.29 -10.62
N PHE A 15 -4.24 -5.40 -10.12
CA PHE A 15 -5.17 -5.40 -8.99
C PHE A 15 -4.56 -4.91 -7.67
N GLY A 16 -3.24 -4.88 -7.56
CA GLY A 16 -2.53 -4.22 -6.46
C GLY A 16 -2.17 -2.77 -6.80
N LEU A 17 -1.43 -2.57 -7.89
CA LEU A 17 -0.78 -1.29 -8.19
C LEU A 17 -1.77 -0.17 -8.56
N VAL A 18 -2.85 -0.47 -9.28
CA VAL A 18 -3.84 0.54 -9.68
C VAL A 18 -4.62 1.09 -8.47
N PRO A 19 -5.28 0.26 -7.64
CA PRO A 19 -5.95 0.77 -6.45
C PRO A 19 -4.94 1.35 -5.44
N GLY A 20 -3.74 0.75 -5.30
CA GLY A 20 -2.70 1.31 -4.45
C GLY A 20 -2.29 2.73 -4.86
N GLY A 21 -2.06 2.96 -6.15
CA GLY A 21 -1.77 4.29 -6.69
C GLY A 21 -2.92 5.28 -6.51
N ALA A 22 -4.16 4.83 -6.72
CA ALA A 22 -5.34 5.66 -6.49
C ALA A 22 -5.47 6.08 -5.01
N LEU A 23 -5.22 5.16 -4.08
CA LEU A 23 -5.24 5.46 -2.64
C LEU A 23 -4.11 6.41 -2.22
N ILE A 24 -2.91 6.28 -2.81
CA ILE A 24 -1.82 7.26 -2.59
C ILE A 24 -2.26 8.65 -3.04
N LEU A 25 -2.88 8.76 -4.23
CA LEU A 25 -3.36 10.04 -4.74
C LEU A 25 -4.46 10.63 -3.85
N LEU A 26 -5.43 9.82 -3.43
CA LEU A 26 -6.48 10.25 -2.51
C LEU A 26 -5.92 10.68 -1.16
N ALA A 27 -4.95 9.94 -0.64
CA ALA A 27 -4.26 10.31 0.59
C ALA A 27 -3.50 11.62 0.40
N ALA A 28 -2.94 11.87 -0.78
CA ALA A 28 -2.26 13.12 -1.07
C ALA A 28 -3.19 14.33 -1.08
N LEU A 29 -4.42 14.16 -1.58
CA LEU A 29 -5.43 15.20 -1.57
C LEU A 29 -5.81 15.65 -0.15
N THR A 30 -5.61 14.82 0.87
CA THR A 30 -5.87 15.21 2.27
C THR A 30 -4.93 16.29 2.80
N TRP A 31 -3.81 16.58 2.13
CA TRP A 31 -2.96 17.72 2.48
C TRP A 31 -3.51 19.06 2.01
N ILE A 32 -4.48 19.06 1.09
CA ILE A 32 -5.08 20.28 0.56
C ILE A 32 -6.20 20.73 1.51
N PRO A 33 -6.08 21.92 2.14
CA PRO A 33 -7.13 22.45 2.99
C PRO A 33 -8.46 22.57 2.22
N GLY A 34 -9.55 22.11 2.83
CA GLY A 34 -10.89 22.18 2.24
C GLY A 34 -11.27 21.03 1.30
N VAL A 35 -10.35 20.12 0.97
CA VAL A 35 -10.68 18.92 0.17
C VAL A 35 -11.27 17.79 1.01
N VAL A 36 -10.87 17.70 2.29
CA VAL A 36 -11.42 16.68 3.20
C VAL A 36 -12.78 17.16 3.72
N PRO A 37 -13.88 16.43 3.47
CA PRO A 37 -15.17 16.79 4.03
C PRO A 37 -15.12 16.65 5.57
N PRO A 38 -15.69 17.61 6.33
CA PRO A 38 -15.70 17.56 7.80
C PRO A 38 -16.34 16.29 8.37
N GLN A 39 -17.26 15.72 7.59
CA GLN A 39 -18.00 14.49 7.84
C GLN A 39 -17.62 13.50 6.74
N TRP A 40 -16.41 12.96 6.86
CA TRP A 40 -15.92 11.94 5.95
C TRP A 40 -16.46 10.56 6.38
N ASN A 41 -16.83 9.73 5.41
CA ASN A 41 -17.40 8.41 5.68
C ASN A 41 -16.27 7.40 5.99
N PRO A 42 -16.19 6.84 7.21
CA PRO A 42 -15.18 5.85 7.57
C PRO A 42 -15.31 4.54 6.77
N GLY A 43 -16.48 4.29 6.19
CA GLY A 43 -16.76 3.10 5.38
C GLY A 43 -15.89 2.98 4.12
N ILE A 44 -15.46 4.09 3.50
CA ILE A 44 -14.66 4.05 2.26
C ILE A 44 -13.27 3.46 2.51
N PRO A 45 -12.43 4.02 3.41
CA PRO A 45 -11.13 3.43 3.66
C PRO A 45 -11.22 2.09 4.41
N LEU A 46 -12.27 1.86 5.22
CA LEU A 46 -12.52 0.52 5.78
C LEU A 46 -12.76 -0.51 4.67
N ALA A 47 -13.59 -0.20 3.68
CA ALA A 47 -13.82 -1.09 2.54
C ALA A 47 -12.52 -1.31 1.73
N ALA A 48 -11.74 -0.24 1.50
CA ALA A 48 -10.44 -0.36 0.85
C ALA A 48 -9.50 -1.30 1.63
N LEU A 49 -9.46 -1.19 2.96
CA LEU A 49 -8.65 -2.05 3.83
C LEU A 49 -9.12 -3.50 3.79
N LEU A 50 -10.42 -3.74 3.86
CA LEU A 50 -11.03 -5.07 3.78
C LEU A 50 -10.78 -5.74 2.43
N LEU A 51 -10.66 -4.97 1.35
CA LEU A 51 -10.29 -5.47 0.02
C LEU A 51 -8.77 -5.69 -0.12
N ALA A 52 -7.96 -4.79 0.45
CA ALA A 52 -6.50 -4.86 0.35
C ALA A 52 -5.93 -6.07 1.11
N LEU A 53 -6.49 -6.39 2.28
CA LEU A 53 -6.02 -7.46 3.15
C LEU A 53 -5.97 -8.83 2.45
N PRO A 54 -7.06 -9.37 1.86
CA PRO A 54 -7.02 -10.67 1.19
C PRO A 54 -6.08 -10.67 -0.03
N VAL A 55 -6.00 -9.56 -0.78
CA VAL A 55 -5.08 -9.43 -1.92
C VAL A 55 -3.62 -9.50 -1.44
N PHE A 56 -3.30 -8.81 -0.35
CA PHE A 56 -1.99 -8.86 0.27
C PHE A 56 -1.65 -10.26 0.81
N VAL A 57 -2.54 -10.84 1.61
CA VAL A 57 -2.34 -12.18 2.21
C VAL A 57 -2.11 -13.23 1.13
N THR A 58 -2.92 -13.23 0.07
CA THR A 58 -2.78 -14.21 -1.02
C THR A 58 -1.49 -14.01 -1.82
N ALA A 59 -1.08 -12.77 -2.08
CA ALA A 59 0.18 -12.47 -2.76
C ALA A 59 1.39 -12.89 -1.92
N MET A 60 1.37 -12.58 -0.62
CA MET A 60 2.47 -12.92 0.29
C MET A 60 2.54 -14.42 0.55
N ALA A 61 1.40 -15.10 0.73
CA ALA A 61 1.36 -16.55 0.87
C ALA A 61 2.00 -17.25 -0.34
N ARG A 62 1.74 -16.79 -1.57
CA ARG A 62 2.39 -17.33 -2.77
C ARG A 62 3.92 -17.15 -2.74
N LEU A 63 4.39 -15.98 -2.30
CA LEU A 63 5.82 -15.68 -2.21
C LEU A 63 6.50 -16.54 -1.13
N LEU A 64 5.87 -16.70 0.03
CA LEU A 64 6.35 -17.50 1.16
C LEU A 64 6.34 -19.00 0.84
N LEU A 65 5.29 -19.50 0.19
CA LEU A 65 5.19 -20.89 -0.24
C LEU A 65 6.24 -21.25 -1.30
N ALA A 66 6.65 -20.28 -2.13
CA ALA A 66 7.75 -20.46 -3.07
C ALA A 66 9.14 -20.50 -2.40
N ARG A 67 9.23 -20.24 -1.07
CA ARG A 67 10.46 -20.29 -0.25
C ARG A 67 11.64 -19.53 -0.87
N VAL A 68 11.34 -18.40 -1.48
CA VAL A 68 12.34 -17.61 -2.22
C VAL A 68 13.21 -16.83 -1.22
N SER A 69 14.53 -16.89 -1.42
CA SER A 69 15.46 -16.12 -0.57
C SER A 69 15.34 -14.60 -0.82
N LYS A 70 15.69 -13.78 0.17
CA LYS A 70 15.74 -12.31 0.02
C LYS A 70 16.67 -11.88 -1.11
N ALA A 71 17.80 -12.57 -1.29
CA ALA A 71 18.74 -12.30 -2.37
C ALA A 71 18.09 -12.52 -3.74
N THR A 72 17.37 -13.64 -3.90
CA THR A 72 16.66 -13.95 -5.15
C THR A 72 15.54 -12.95 -5.45
N LEU A 73 14.82 -12.47 -4.44
CA LEU A 73 13.83 -11.39 -4.60
C LEU A 73 14.49 -10.07 -5.05
N TRP A 74 15.64 -9.75 -4.48
CA TRP A 74 16.39 -8.56 -4.82
C TRP A 74 16.95 -8.60 -6.24
N ASP A 75 17.51 -9.75 -6.65
CA ASP A 75 17.96 -9.96 -8.02
C ASP A 75 16.79 -9.84 -9.00
N ALA A 76 15.65 -10.45 -8.68
CA ALA A 76 14.45 -10.37 -9.52
C ALA A 76 13.99 -8.92 -9.70
N PHE A 77 14.05 -8.12 -8.63
CA PHE A 77 13.78 -6.68 -8.72
C PHE A 77 14.79 -5.95 -9.62
N ARG A 78 16.09 -6.22 -9.45
CA ARG A 78 17.17 -5.59 -10.24
C ARG A 78 17.13 -5.92 -11.73
N CYS A 79 16.53 -7.05 -12.09
CA CYS A 79 16.35 -7.44 -13.49
C CYS A 79 15.09 -6.83 -14.15
N LEU A 80 14.22 -6.17 -13.39
CA LEU A 80 13.10 -5.43 -13.97
C LEU A 80 13.60 -4.24 -14.80
N PRO A 81 12.85 -3.81 -15.84
CA PRO A 81 13.17 -2.58 -16.55
C PRO A 81 13.24 -1.39 -15.58
N GLY A 82 14.19 -0.47 -15.78
CA GLY A 82 14.38 0.67 -14.86
C GLY A 82 13.10 1.49 -14.61
N ARG A 83 12.22 1.64 -15.61
CA ARG A 83 10.90 2.28 -15.42
C ARG A 83 9.99 1.54 -14.45
N ALA A 84 10.02 0.20 -14.45
CA ALA A 84 9.28 -0.62 -13.51
C ALA A 84 9.89 -0.55 -12.11
N GLN A 85 11.23 -0.51 -11.99
CA GLN A 85 11.90 -0.32 -10.70
C GLN A 85 11.54 1.03 -10.08
N LEU A 86 11.60 2.11 -10.87
CA LEU A 86 11.20 3.44 -10.42
C LEU A 86 9.72 3.50 -10.02
N GLY A 87 8.83 2.89 -10.80
CA GLY A 87 7.41 2.84 -10.47
C GLY A 87 7.11 2.06 -9.19
N LEU A 88 7.72 0.89 -9.01
CA LEU A 88 7.51 0.04 -7.84
C LEU A 88 8.19 0.61 -6.58
N GLY A 89 9.44 1.03 -6.71
CA GLY A 89 10.19 1.65 -5.62
C GLY A 89 9.58 2.97 -5.20
N GLY A 90 9.28 3.84 -6.16
CA GLY A 90 8.62 5.12 -5.92
C GLY A 90 7.22 4.95 -5.33
N GLY A 91 6.43 4.02 -5.85
CA GLY A 91 5.10 3.71 -5.31
C GLY A 91 5.16 3.20 -3.87
N LEU A 92 6.12 2.33 -3.54
CA LEU A 92 6.31 1.83 -2.18
C LEU A 92 6.75 2.95 -1.23
N VAL A 93 7.72 3.77 -1.65
CA VAL A 93 8.18 4.93 -0.88
C VAL A 93 7.02 5.90 -0.65
N ALA A 94 6.22 6.20 -1.67
CA ALA A 94 5.07 7.09 -1.56
C ALA A 94 4.00 6.54 -0.61
N ALA A 95 3.69 5.24 -0.67
CA ALA A 95 2.74 4.59 0.24
C ALA A 95 3.22 4.66 1.70
N VAL A 96 4.48 4.32 1.95
CA VAL A 96 5.08 4.36 3.30
C VAL A 96 5.20 5.79 3.81
N ALA A 97 5.64 6.74 2.97
CA ALA A 97 5.75 8.15 3.35
C ALA A 97 4.38 8.75 3.70
N THR A 98 3.35 8.41 2.94
CA THR A 98 1.96 8.80 3.23
C THR A 98 1.54 8.32 4.62
N LEU A 99 1.78 7.04 4.94
CA LEU A 99 1.47 6.49 6.26
C LEU A 99 2.29 7.16 7.37
N ALA A 100 3.61 7.25 7.19
CA ALA A 100 4.54 7.81 8.18
C ALA A 100 4.25 9.28 8.49
N SER A 101 3.80 10.05 7.49
CA SER A 101 3.47 11.47 7.66
C SER A 101 2.38 11.74 8.70
N THR A 102 1.52 10.75 8.99
CA THR A 102 0.43 10.91 9.97
C THR A 102 0.92 10.98 11.41
N PHE A 103 2.14 10.48 11.65
CA PHE A 103 2.83 10.56 12.93
C PHE A 103 3.75 11.79 13.02
N ALA A 104 3.85 12.56 11.93
CA ALA A 104 4.69 13.75 11.85
C ALA A 104 3.81 15.01 11.94
N GLY A 105 3.84 15.69 13.08
CA GLY A 105 3.17 16.98 13.22
C GLY A 105 2.76 17.30 14.65
N PRO A 106 2.37 18.56 14.91
CA PRO A 106 1.99 19.01 16.25
C PRO A 106 0.74 18.31 16.80
N TYR A 107 -0.10 17.74 15.92
CA TYR A 107 -1.36 17.09 16.29
C TYR A 107 -1.30 15.56 16.22
N ALA A 108 -0.10 14.97 16.10
CA ALA A 108 0.05 13.52 15.96
C ALA A 108 -0.41 12.70 17.17
N HIS A 109 -0.57 13.35 18.34
CA HIS A 109 -1.09 12.74 19.55
C HIS A 109 -2.63 12.74 19.62
N PHE A 110 -3.31 13.47 18.72
CA PHE A 110 -4.76 13.50 18.65
C PHE A 110 -5.32 12.44 17.71
N HIS A 111 -6.38 11.77 18.14
CA HIS A 111 -7.08 10.71 17.42
C HIS A 111 -8.60 10.80 17.66
N ALA A 112 -9.38 9.96 16.99
CA ALA A 112 -10.82 9.82 17.14
C ALA A 112 -11.57 11.18 17.18
N PRO A 113 -11.49 11.98 16.10
CA PRO A 113 -12.17 13.26 16.03
C PRO A 113 -13.69 13.05 16.07
N GLU A 114 -14.37 13.76 16.96
CA GLU A 114 -15.82 13.67 17.17
C GLU A 114 -16.44 15.07 17.14
N GLU A 115 -17.50 15.25 16.34
CA GLU A 115 -18.33 16.46 16.37
C GLU A 115 -19.60 16.19 17.19
N ARG A 116 -19.73 16.82 18.38
CA ARG A 116 -20.90 16.66 19.27
C ARG A 116 -22.01 17.68 19.04
N GLY A 117 -22.09 18.20 17.81
CA GLY A 117 -23.03 19.25 17.41
C GLY A 117 -22.75 20.61 18.06
N ALA A 118 -23.42 21.65 17.55
CA ALA A 118 -23.30 23.05 18.02
C ALA A 118 -21.85 23.60 17.99
N GLY A 119 -21.03 23.17 17.04
CA GLY A 119 -19.65 23.65 16.89
C GLY A 119 -18.68 23.15 17.96
N ARG A 120 -19.06 22.11 18.72
CA ARG A 120 -18.18 21.47 19.69
C ARG A 120 -17.43 20.32 19.03
N TYR A 121 -16.12 20.52 18.89
CA TYR A 121 -15.22 19.53 18.33
C TYR A 121 -14.38 18.90 19.43
N LEU A 122 -14.31 17.58 19.43
CA LEU A 122 -13.56 16.79 20.38
C LEU A 122 -12.53 15.94 19.65
N ALA A 123 -11.44 15.63 20.34
CA ALA A 123 -10.49 14.60 19.91
C ALA A 123 -9.93 13.88 21.15
N TRP A 124 -9.60 12.60 20.99
CA TRP A 124 -8.84 11.84 21.97
C TRP A 124 -7.38 12.30 21.96
N ASP A 125 -6.90 12.82 23.09
CA ASP A 125 -5.50 13.16 23.30
C ASP A 125 -4.75 11.96 23.89
N GLY A 126 -3.82 11.39 23.12
CA GLY A 126 -2.99 10.28 23.55
C GLY A 126 -1.93 10.64 24.62
N ALA A 127 -1.56 11.91 24.75
CA ALA A 127 -0.58 12.37 25.72
C ALA A 127 -1.16 12.41 27.15
N VAL A 128 -2.40 12.88 27.29
CA VAL A 128 -3.11 12.92 28.58
C VAL A 128 -4.13 11.78 28.75
N ARG A 129 -4.39 11.00 27.68
CA ARG A 129 -5.34 9.87 27.64
C ARG A 129 -6.78 10.26 27.95
N GLU A 130 -7.23 11.38 27.41
CA GLU A 130 -8.59 11.89 27.61
C GLU A 130 -9.16 12.49 26.32
N THR A 131 -10.49 12.52 26.21
CA THR A 131 -11.18 13.27 25.15
C THR A 131 -11.25 14.74 25.53
N VAL A 132 -10.62 15.60 24.75
CA VAL A 132 -10.56 17.04 25.01
C VAL A 132 -11.26 17.85 23.92
N GLY A 133 -11.73 19.04 24.30
CA GLY A 133 -12.26 20.01 23.34
C GLY A 133 -11.14 20.61 22.50
N VAL A 134 -11.30 20.61 21.19
CA VAL A 134 -10.33 21.15 20.23
C VAL A 134 -10.95 22.24 19.38
N SER A 135 -10.10 23.09 18.80
CA SER A 135 -10.57 24.06 17.80
C SER A 135 -11.03 23.33 16.54
N ARG A 136 -11.87 23.99 15.73
CA ARG A 136 -12.31 23.45 14.44
C ARG A 136 -11.14 23.14 13.50
N GLU A 137 -10.09 23.96 13.55
CA GLU A 137 -8.88 23.76 12.74
C GLU A 137 -8.14 22.48 13.14
N VAL A 138 -7.94 22.26 14.45
CA VAL A 138 -7.32 21.04 14.96
C VAL A 138 -8.17 19.83 14.61
N TYR A 139 -9.50 19.91 14.78
CA TYR A 139 -10.43 18.86 14.38
C TYR A 139 -10.26 18.45 12.91
N LEU A 140 -10.25 19.43 11.99
CA LEU A 140 -10.09 19.15 10.55
C LEU A 140 -8.71 18.57 10.23
N ALA A 141 -7.66 19.00 10.93
CA ALA A 141 -6.32 18.44 10.79
C ALA A 141 -6.27 16.97 11.22
N VAL A 142 -6.91 16.62 12.34
CA VAL A 142 -7.00 15.24 12.85
C VAL A 142 -7.82 14.38 11.90
N VAL A 143 -8.97 14.86 11.43
CA VAL A 143 -9.80 14.21 10.40
C VAL A 143 -8.98 13.90 9.14
N GLY A 144 -8.23 14.88 8.64
CA GLY A 144 -7.36 14.67 7.48
C GLY A 144 -6.24 13.66 7.74
N ALA A 145 -5.66 13.67 8.93
CA ALA A 145 -4.62 12.73 9.32
C ALA A 145 -5.13 11.29 9.45
N GLU A 146 -6.30 11.06 10.05
CA GLU A 146 -6.90 9.72 10.16
C GLU A 146 -7.30 9.16 8.80
N LEU A 147 -7.93 9.98 7.95
CA LEU A 147 -8.25 9.57 6.58
C LEU A 147 -6.98 9.20 5.82
N ARG A 148 -5.93 10.02 5.92
CA ARG A 148 -4.62 9.73 5.30
C ARG A 148 -4.00 8.45 5.83
N MET A 149 -4.12 8.18 7.13
CA MET A 149 -3.62 6.96 7.75
C MET A 149 -4.31 5.74 7.16
N ALA A 150 -5.64 5.75 7.13
CA ALA A 150 -6.43 4.63 6.65
C ALA A 150 -6.20 4.38 5.14
N LEU A 151 -6.15 5.44 4.32
CA LEU A 151 -5.79 5.35 2.90
C LEU A 151 -4.35 4.86 2.70
N GLY A 152 -3.40 5.35 3.50
CA GLY A 152 -1.99 4.95 3.46
C GLY A 152 -1.77 3.48 3.82
N MET A 153 -2.50 2.96 4.81
CA MET A 153 -2.50 1.53 5.15
C MET A 153 -3.00 0.68 3.97
N GLY A 154 -4.17 1.02 3.41
CA GLY A 154 -4.72 0.32 2.25
C GLY A 154 -3.79 0.38 1.03
N ALA A 155 -3.24 1.56 0.73
CA ALA A 155 -2.27 1.78 -0.34
C ALA A 155 -1.04 0.87 -0.17
N THR A 156 -0.47 0.82 1.03
CA THR A 156 0.72 0.01 1.33
C THR A 156 0.46 -1.47 1.08
N LEU A 157 -0.66 -2.01 1.57
CA LEU A 157 -1.04 -3.40 1.35
C LEU A 157 -1.18 -3.72 -0.14
N PHE A 158 -1.88 -2.88 -0.89
CA PHE A 158 -2.09 -3.06 -2.33
C PHE A 158 -0.79 -2.95 -3.14
N VAL A 159 0.07 -1.97 -2.85
CA VAL A 159 1.35 -1.80 -3.53
C VAL A 159 2.27 -2.99 -3.25
N VAL A 160 2.41 -3.41 -1.99
CA VAL A 160 3.24 -4.56 -1.64
C VAL A 160 2.71 -5.84 -2.29
N ALA A 161 1.40 -6.03 -2.35
CA ALA A 161 0.80 -7.16 -3.05
C ALA A 161 1.16 -7.15 -4.55
N GLY A 162 1.01 -5.99 -5.21
CA GLY A 162 1.35 -5.82 -6.62
C GLY A 162 2.83 -6.09 -6.93
N VAL A 163 3.72 -5.56 -6.07
CA VAL A 163 5.17 -5.84 -6.12
C VAL A 163 5.45 -7.33 -5.98
N ALA A 164 4.88 -7.99 -4.96
CA ALA A 164 5.08 -9.41 -4.71
C ALA A 164 4.63 -10.27 -5.90
N VAL A 165 3.49 -9.96 -6.53
CA VAL A 165 3.01 -10.66 -7.73
C VAL A 165 3.97 -10.50 -8.91
N LEU A 166 4.51 -9.29 -9.14
CA LEU A 166 5.49 -9.07 -10.23
C LEU A 166 6.80 -9.80 -9.98
N LEU A 167 7.31 -9.78 -8.74
CA LEU A 167 8.52 -10.51 -8.38
C LEU A 167 8.33 -12.02 -8.55
N ALA A 168 7.21 -12.58 -8.08
CA ALA A 168 6.86 -13.98 -8.30
C ALA A 168 6.77 -14.33 -9.80
N GLY A 169 6.22 -13.41 -10.60
CA GLY A 169 6.17 -13.56 -12.06
C GLY A 169 7.56 -13.59 -12.72
N GLU A 170 8.51 -12.80 -12.21
CA GLU A 170 9.89 -12.79 -12.70
C GLU A 170 10.64 -14.06 -12.30
N ILE A 171 10.55 -14.47 -11.04
CA ILE A 171 11.17 -15.71 -10.54
C ILE A 171 10.69 -16.90 -11.35
N ARG A 172 9.37 -16.99 -11.61
CA ARG A 172 8.81 -18.08 -12.42
C ARG A 172 9.28 -18.05 -13.87
N ARG A 173 9.63 -16.89 -14.43
CA ARG A 173 10.24 -16.84 -15.77
C ARG A 173 11.65 -17.42 -15.76
N TRP A 174 12.42 -17.16 -14.72
CA TRP A 174 13.78 -17.70 -14.59
C TRP A 174 13.79 -19.20 -14.40
N ASP A 175 12.92 -19.72 -13.53
CA ASP A 175 12.78 -21.16 -13.34
C ASP A 175 12.44 -21.85 -14.67
N GLN A 176 11.50 -21.29 -15.44
CA GLN A 176 11.16 -21.80 -16.77
C GLN A 176 12.28 -21.68 -17.81
N ALA A 177 13.17 -20.70 -17.68
CA ALA A 177 14.31 -20.56 -18.56
C ALA A 177 15.41 -21.58 -18.21
N ARG A 178 15.63 -21.85 -16.92
CA ARG A 178 16.52 -22.91 -16.42
C ARG A 178 16.04 -24.29 -16.84
N ASP A 179 14.74 -24.58 -16.67
CA ASP A 179 14.13 -25.87 -17.05
C ASP A 179 14.16 -26.15 -18.56
N ARG A 180 14.45 -25.14 -19.39
CA ARG A 180 14.53 -25.21 -20.86
C ARG A 180 15.95 -25.05 -21.40
N GLY A 181 16.96 -24.88 -20.55
CA GLY A 181 18.36 -24.75 -20.94
C GLY A 181 18.96 -26.05 -21.51
N PRO A 182 20.15 -25.97 -22.14
CA PRO A 182 20.81 -27.09 -22.82
C PRO A 182 21.18 -28.28 -21.92
N ASP A 183 21.10 -28.15 -20.60
CA ASP A 183 21.40 -29.21 -19.62
C ASP A 183 20.30 -30.28 -19.50
N ARG A 184 19.33 -30.33 -20.43
CA ARG A 184 18.43 -31.48 -20.55
C ARG A 184 19.21 -32.67 -21.12
N VAL A 185 19.87 -33.41 -20.23
CA VAL A 185 20.05 -34.85 -20.46
C VAL A 185 18.63 -35.45 -20.48
N PRO A 186 18.20 -36.08 -21.58
CA PRO A 186 16.94 -36.79 -21.59
C PRO A 186 17.05 -37.90 -20.55
N ARG A 187 16.19 -37.87 -19.52
CA ARG A 187 15.94 -39.07 -18.73
C ARG A 187 15.16 -40.02 -19.62
N SER A 188 15.88 -40.96 -20.23
CA SER A 188 15.32 -42.17 -20.79
C SER A 188 14.71 -42.98 -19.64
N GLY A 189 13.39 -43.09 -19.64
CA GLY A 189 12.59 -44.00 -18.82
C GLY A 189 11.33 -44.33 -19.59
#